data_AF-A0A351VBA9-F1
#
_entry.id   AF-A0A351VBA9-F1
#
_cell.length_a   1.000
_cell.length_b   1.000
_cell.length_c   1.000
_cell.angle_alpha   90.00
_cell.angle_beta   90.00
_cell.angle_gamma   90.00
#
_symmetry.space_group_name_H-M   'P 1'
#
loop_
_entity.id
_entity.type
_entity.pdbx_description
1 polymer ?
#
loop_
_entity_poly.entity_id
_entity_poly.type
_entity_poly.pdbx_seq_one_letter_code
_entity_poly.pdbx_strand_id
1 'polypeptide(L)'
;LEPFDPKKLCSLIEGKEEILGDVLIKNMLTTSSGESSVLPFSCPLLFHRKYYRFEYPIHEQLVPLSPIPLRPNFATNLSVLHSGYNGSKEEDLRKQERNIRLLEKMLPDCPQHHKPYVYYQLGMSYKNFNPERSLEYFKKARELGISPFEPYLPLFVIEYGFALFRHEEPEQALALLNDYSDTLYQLADLHFLMGVVSMNLRRYEDAVACFQQALSSDAFLMQGRNSYVSYYNLGIIYQLLGNWQEAIRYFKQCNNYKDSKELIHKIQEKLEHPMPVSICMIGKNEEKYLDECLRRLVSLNCELIFVDTGSSDCTVQIASRYTKNIYSFEWCDDFSKARNFSASKAANDWILAVDCDEILENPEEIYLGLPAFLKEAEARQSEVGIALQINQYRQGASDSVSVAKPARFYSKKYCRFSGKIHEQILLHSGEASSRYLTPFRLLHLGYYGPEMEKKKAERNIPLLLQDLEENGPSPYIYYQLGKAFYSIKDFEKALAYFDSGLSMDVDPSLSYVQQMVETYGYTLLELGQTEEALGLEGVYDTFSVHADFVFLMGIIYMRNGMFQAAIDEFEKAAQFSEADVYGVNGFLSYYNIGVIYECAGLINQAVSYYKKCGDYPLAKERIDKIN
;
A
#
# COMPACT_ATOMS: atom_id res chain seq x y z
N LEU A 1 -29.64 -44.55 -8.21
CA LEU A 1 -30.01 -44.70 -6.78
C LEU A 1 -30.35 -46.17 -6.55
N GLU A 2 -30.13 -46.69 -5.33
CA GLU A 2 -30.67 -48.02 -4.99
C GLU A 2 -32.22 -48.00 -5.04
N PRO A 3 -32.88 -49.11 -5.38
CA PRO A 3 -34.34 -49.18 -5.40
C PRO A 3 -34.94 -48.91 -4.02
N PHE A 4 -35.98 -48.07 -3.95
CA PHE A 4 -36.71 -47.82 -2.71
C PHE A 4 -37.43 -49.09 -2.23
N ASP A 5 -37.23 -49.46 -0.96
CA ASP A 5 -37.92 -50.58 -0.31
C ASP A 5 -38.97 -50.06 0.69
N PRO A 6 -40.27 -50.10 0.33
CA PRO A 6 -41.34 -49.59 1.18
C PRO A 6 -41.50 -50.39 2.48
N LYS A 7 -41.14 -51.68 2.50
CA LYS A 7 -41.27 -52.52 3.71
C LYS A 7 -40.27 -52.10 4.78
N LYS A 8 -39.05 -51.73 4.39
CA LYS A 8 -38.03 -51.16 5.29
C LYS A 8 -38.51 -49.85 5.91
N LEU A 9 -39.07 -48.95 5.11
CA LEU A 9 -39.60 -47.68 5.62
C LEU A 9 -40.75 -47.93 6.60
N CYS A 10 -41.71 -48.80 6.27
CA CYS A 10 -42.80 -49.16 7.18
C CYS A 10 -42.28 -49.72 8.51
N SER A 11 -41.33 -50.66 8.48
CA SER A 11 -40.71 -51.20 9.70
C SER A 11 -39.95 -50.15 10.53
N LEU A 12 -39.43 -49.11 9.89
CA LEU A 12 -38.71 -48.01 10.56
C LEU A 12 -39.65 -47.05 11.30
N ILE A 13 -40.91 -46.96 10.89
CA ILE A 13 -41.91 -46.06 11.48
C ILE A 13 -42.93 -46.78 12.36
N GLU A 14 -43.10 -48.09 12.19
CA GLU A 14 -44.06 -48.90 12.95
C GLU A 14 -43.74 -48.86 14.46
N GLY A 15 -44.77 -48.59 15.27
CA GLY A 15 -44.65 -48.47 16.72
C GLY A 15 -44.01 -47.16 17.24
N LYS A 16 -43.59 -46.25 16.36
CA LYS A 16 -43.06 -44.93 16.76
C LYS A 16 -44.18 -43.88 16.71
N GLU A 17 -44.57 -43.35 17.88
CA GLU A 17 -45.51 -42.24 17.93
C GLU A 17 -44.86 -40.92 17.47
N GLU A 18 -43.63 -40.64 17.90
CA GLU A 18 -42.86 -39.46 17.50
C GLU A 18 -41.83 -39.82 16.42
N ILE A 19 -42.08 -39.36 15.19
CA ILE A 19 -41.20 -39.61 14.05
C ILE A 19 -40.60 -38.28 13.61
N LEU A 20 -39.26 -38.23 13.60
CA LEU A 20 -38.44 -37.24 12.94
C LEU A 20 -37.23 -37.97 12.36
N GLY A 21 -37.05 -37.99 11.04
CA GLY A 21 -36.01 -38.78 10.39
C GLY A 21 -35.36 -38.05 9.22
N ASP A 22 -34.04 -38.21 9.12
CA ASP A 22 -33.23 -37.56 8.09
C ASP A 22 -33.29 -38.32 6.77
N VAL A 23 -33.54 -37.58 5.69
CA VAL A 23 -33.53 -38.05 4.31
C VAL A 23 -32.27 -37.52 3.62
N LEU A 24 -31.57 -38.40 2.91
CA LEU A 24 -30.35 -38.04 2.18
C LEU A 24 -30.70 -37.35 0.86
N ILE A 25 -30.48 -36.05 0.76
CA ILE A 25 -30.59 -35.29 -0.48
C ILE A 25 -29.29 -35.40 -1.26
N LYS A 26 -29.36 -35.79 -2.53
CA LYS A 26 -28.24 -35.83 -3.46
C LYS A 26 -28.43 -34.72 -4.50
N ASN A 27 -27.76 -33.59 -4.30
CA ASN A 27 -27.82 -32.44 -5.22
C ASN A 27 -26.96 -32.73 -6.44
N MET A 28 -27.57 -32.72 -7.63
CA MET A 28 -26.86 -32.75 -8.90
C MET A 28 -26.38 -31.34 -9.23
N LEU A 29 -25.07 -31.15 -9.29
CA LEU A 29 -24.45 -29.89 -9.66
C LEU A 29 -23.74 -30.07 -11.00
N THR A 30 -24.07 -29.23 -11.98
CA THR A 30 -23.33 -29.17 -13.24
C THR A 30 -22.26 -28.10 -13.10
N THR A 31 -21.00 -28.50 -13.11
CA THR A 31 -19.87 -27.56 -13.06
C THR A 31 -19.74 -26.80 -14.39
N SER A 32 -19.03 -25.67 -14.38
CA SER A 32 -18.76 -24.88 -15.59
C SER A 32 -17.95 -25.62 -16.66
N SER A 33 -17.28 -26.72 -16.30
CA SER A 33 -16.59 -27.64 -17.22
C SER A 33 -17.50 -28.74 -17.79
N GLY A 34 -18.78 -28.79 -17.39
CA GLY A 34 -19.73 -29.82 -17.83
C GLY A 34 -19.69 -31.12 -17.01
N GLU A 35 -18.82 -31.23 -16.00
CA GLU A 35 -18.80 -32.38 -15.10
C GLU A 35 -19.96 -32.30 -14.09
N SER A 36 -20.67 -33.40 -13.93
CA SER A 36 -21.75 -33.53 -12.93
C SER A 36 -21.17 -34.03 -11.61
N SER A 37 -21.27 -33.24 -10.54
CA SER A 37 -20.92 -33.66 -9.19
C SER A 37 -22.18 -33.87 -8.33
N VAL A 38 -22.09 -34.78 -7.35
CA VAL A 38 -23.19 -35.06 -6.43
C VAL A 38 -22.77 -34.62 -5.04
N LEU A 39 -23.44 -33.61 -4.49
CA LEU A 39 -23.24 -33.16 -3.12
C LEU A 39 -24.35 -33.75 -2.22
N PRO A 40 -24.05 -34.72 -1.33
CA PRO A 40 -25.02 -35.24 -0.38
C PRO A 40 -25.23 -34.28 0.79
N PHE A 41 -26.48 -34.11 1.22
CA PHE A 41 -26.88 -33.38 2.43
C PHE A 41 -28.05 -34.10 3.12
N SER A 42 -28.03 -34.25 4.43
CA SER A 42 -29.11 -34.88 5.20
C SER A 42 -30.09 -33.81 5.71
N CYS A 43 -31.38 -34.01 5.49
CA CYS A 43 -32.43 -33.07 5.91
C CYS A 43 -33.60 -33.81 6.60
N PRO A 44 -34.15 -33.30 7.72
CA PRO A 44 -35.29 -33.92 8.39
C PRO A 44 -36.58 -33.71 7.60
N LEU A 45 -36.85 -34.63 6.66
CA LEU A 45 -38.03 -34.57 5.79
C LEU A 45 -39.09 -35.63 6.11
N LEU A 46 -38.76 -36.63 6.94
CA LEU A 46 -39.72 -37.63 7.41
C LEU A 46 -40.18 -37.25 8.82
N PHE A 47 -41.42 -36.79 8.96
CA PHE A 47 -41.96 -36.42 10.27
C PHE A 47 -43.45 -36.73 10.41
N HIS A 48 -43.89 -36.89 11.66
CA HIS A 48 -45.31 -37.07 11.96
C HIS A 48 -45.99 -35.71 12.24
N ARG A 49 -46.94 -35.31 11.39
CA ARG A 49 -47.63 -34.00 11.41
C ARG A 49 -48.31 -33.62 12.74
N LYS A 50 -48.59 -34.59 13.61
CA LYS A 50 -49.12 -34.34 14.97
C LYS A 50 -48.12 -33.60 15.86
N TYR A 51 -46.82 -33.76 15.57
CA TYR A 51 -45.74 -33.27 16.42
C TYR A 51 -44.90 -32.20 15.74
N TYR A 52 -44.91 -32.13 14.40
CA TYR A 52 -44.12 -31.15 13.65
C TYR A 52 -44.93 -30.50 12.54
N ARG A 53 -44.59 -29.24 12.24
CA ARG A 53 -45.10 -28.51 11.08
C ARG A 53 -43.97 -27.71 10.42
N PHE A 54 -44.13 -27.41 9.14
CA PHE A 54 -43.32 -26.38 8.52
C PHE A 54 -43.81 -24.99 8.95
N GLU A 55 -42.86 -24.11 9.20
CA GLU A 55 -43.08 -22.69 9.43
C GLU A 55 -42.33 -21.89 8.35
N TYR A 56 -42.84 -20.68 8.06
CA TYR A 56 -42.40 -19.72 7.04
C TYR A 56 -42.91 -19.94 5.60
N PRO A 57 -43.19 -18.84 4.87
CA PRO A 57 -43.57 -18.87 3.45
C PRO A 57 -42.48 -19.35 2.49
N ILE A 58 -41.21 -19.29 2.92
CA ILE A 58 -40.03 -19.72 2.17
C ILE A 58 -38.88 -20.02 3.13
N HIS A 59 -37.94 -20.86 2.70
CA HIS A 59 -36.89 -21.42 3.57
C HIS A 59 -37.51 -22.09 4.80
N GLU A 60 -38.55 -22.89 4.51
CA GLU A 60 -39.41 -23.56 5.47
C GLU A 60 -38.57 -24.30 6.51
N GLN A 61 -38.84 -24.04 7.79
CA GLN A 61 -38.21 -24.76 8.89
C GLN A 61 -39.23 -25.70 9.53
N LEU A 62 -38.79 -26.91 9.83
CA LEU A 62 -39.61 -27.85 10.57
C LEU A 62 -39.53 -27.49 12.07
N VAL A 63 -40.67 -27.18 12.69
CA VAL A 63 -40.76 -26.80 14.11
C VAL A 63 -41.63 -27.79 14.88
N PRO A 64 -41.30 -28.08 16.16
CA PRO A 64 -42.10 -28.96 17.00
C PRO A 64 -43.33 -28.22 17.53
N LEU A 65 -44.46 -28.93 17.65
CA LEU A 65 -45.74 -28.42 18.16
C LEU A 65 -45.85 -28.50 19.70
N SER A 66 -44.81 -29.03 20.35
CA SER A 66 -44.64 -29.25 21.80
C SER A 66 -43.20 -28.84 22.16
N PRO A 67 -42.83 -28.51 23.42
CA PRO A 67 -41.45 -28.15 23.83
C PRO A 67 -40.44 -29.31 23.77
N ILE A 68 -40.49 -30.12 22.72
CA ILE A 68 -39.58 -31.23 22.44
C ILE A 68 -38.47 -30.67 21.54
N PRO A 69 -37.19 -30.90 21.85
CA PRO A 69 -36.09 -30.44 21.01
C PRO A 69 -36.11 -31.10 19.63
N LEU A 70 -35.76 -30.32 18.60
CA LEU A 70 -35.67 -30.79 17.22
C LEU A 70 -34.42 -31.67 17.06
N ARG A 71 -34.56 -33.00 17.17
CA ARG A 71 -33.49 -33.96 16.87
C ARG A 71 -34.04 -35.13 16.06
N PRO A 72 -33.41 -35.48 14.92
CA PRO A 72 -33.83 -36.67 14.18
C PRO A 72 -33.69 -37.90 15.07
N ASN A 73 -34.78 -38.64 15.22
CA ASN A 73 -34.85 -39.88 15.99
C ASN A 73 -34.10 -41.02 15.31
N PHE A 74 -33.86 -40.95 13.99
CA PHE A 74 -33.07 -41.94 13.24
C PHE A 74 -32.72 -41.43 11.82
N ALA A 75 -31.61 -41.91 11.26
CA ALA A 75 -31.31 -41.76 9.83
C ALA A 75 -32.19 -42.72 9.02
N THR A 76 -32.81 -42.23 7.95
CA THR A 76 -33.58 -43.08 7.04
C THR A 76 -32.68 -43.70 5.97
N ASN A 77 -33.16 -44.75 5.30
CA ASN A 77 -32.56 -45.26 4.07
C ASN A 77 -33.09 -44.55 2.82
N LEU A 78 -33.80 -43.42 2.98
CA LEU A 78 -34.36 -42.66 1.88
C LEU A 78 -33.30 -41.75 1.29
N SER A 79 -33.23 -41.74 -0.04
CA SER A 79 -32.43 -40.77 -0.78
C SER A 79 -33.26 -40.08 -1.86
N VAL A 80 -33.19 -38.74 -1.91
CA VAL A 80 -33.86 -37.93 -2.92
C VAL A 80 -32.80 -37.34 -3.85
N LEU A 81 -32.95 -37.55 -5.15
CA LEU A 81 -32.14 -36.84 -6.14
C LEU A 81 -32.74 -35.46 -6.37
N HIS A 82 -31.95 -34.41 -6.19
CA HIS A 82 -32.39 -33.04 -6.40
C HIS A 82 -31.66 -32.44 -7.61
N SER A 83 -32.42 -32.19 -8.68
CA SER A 83 -31.93 -31.68 -9.98
C SER A 83 -32.27 -30.20 -10.21
N GLY A 84 -32.69 -29.47 -9.18
CA GLY A 84 -33.22 -28.10 -9.28
C GLY A 84 -32.18 -27.01 -9.60
N TYR A 85 -30.90 -27.36 -9.64
CA TYR A 85 -29.76 -26.46 -9.93
C TYR A 85 -29.36 -26.41 -11.43
N ASN A 86 -30.14 -27.04 -12.31
CA ASN A 86 -29.90 -27.07 -13.76
C ASN A 86 -30.72 -26.00 -14.53
N GLY A 87 -31.19 -24.95 -13.85
CA GLY A 87 -31.94 -23.86 -14.48
C GLY A 87 -31.04 -22.91 -15.29
N SER A 88 -31.64 -22.14 -16.20
CA SER A 88 -30.91 -21.03 -16.84
C SER A 88 -30.63 -19.91 -15.82
N LYS A 89 -29.62 -19.07 -16.06
CA LYS A 89 -29.35 -17.87 -15.22
C LYS A 89 -30.60 -17.01 -15.01
N GLU A 90 -31.48 -16.93 -16.00
CA GLU A 90 -32.75 -16.19 -15.93
C GLU A 90 -33.80 -16.86 -15.03
N GLU A 91 -33.82 -18.19 -14.94
CA GLU A 91 -34.71 -18.89 -14.01
C GLU A 91 -34.26 -18.71 -12.56
N ASP A 92 -32.97 -18.74 -12.31
CA ASP A 92 -32.42 -18.53 -10.97
C ASP A 92 -32.62 -17.09 -10.49
N LEU A 93 -32.45 -16.12 -11.39
CA LEU A 93 -32.81 -14.71 -11.17
C LEU A 93 -34.27 -14.56 -10.75
N ARG A 94 -35.21 -15.12 -11.53
CA ARG A 94 -36.65 -15.03 -11.23
C ARG A 94 -37.01 -15.70 -9.90
N LYS A 95 -36.37 -16.82 -9.57
CA LYS A 95 -36.53 -17.48 -8.27
C LYS A 95 -36.04 -16.55 -7.14
N GLN A 96 -34.87 -15.92 -7.30
CA GLN A 96 -34.31 -15.03 -6.28
C GLN A 96 -35.14 -13.76 -6.07
N GLU A 97 -35.59 -13.10 -7.14
CA GLU A 97 -36.50 -11.94 -7.05
C GLU A 97 -37.81 -12.28 -6.33
N ARG A 98 -38.39 -13.45 -6.65
CA ARG A 98 -39.57 -13.96 -5.95
C ARG A 98 -39.29 -14.18 -4.46
N ASN A 99 -38.16 -14.79 -4.13
CA ASN A 99 -37.78 -15.09 -2.74
C ASN A 99 -37.60 -13.81 -1.92
N ILE A 100 -36.90 -12.80 -2.48
CA ILE A 100 -36.73 -11.47 -1.88
C ILE A 100 -38.09 -10.85 -1.56
N ARG A 101 -39.00 -10.82 -2.54
CA ARG A 101 -40.34 -10.24 -2.36
C ARG A 101 -41.13 -10.90 -1.23
N LEU A 102 -41.03 -12.23 -1.10
CA LEU A 102 -41.70 -12.97 -0.04
C LEU A 102 -41.09 -12.68 1.34
N LEU A 103 -39.76 -12.62 1.44
CA LEU A 103 -39.03 -12.30 2.67
C LEU A 103 -39.28 -10.86 3.13
N GLU A 104 -39.26 -9.89 2.23
CA GLU A 104 -39.56 -8.49 2.56
C GLU A 104 -41.02 -8.32 3.01
N LYS A 105 -41.96 -9.02 2.36
CA LYS A 105 -43.38 -8.97 2.72
C LYS A 105 -43.67 -9.55 4.11
N MET A 106 -42.96 -10.60 4.53
CA MET A 106 -43.20 -11.23 5.85
C MET A 106 -42.50 -10.50 7.00
N LEU A 107 -41.49 -9.68 6.71
CA LEU A 107 -40.62 -9.07 7.71
C LEU A 107 -41.38 -8.23 8.78
N PRO A 108 -42.42 -7.44 8.44
CA PRO A 108 -43.19 -6.67 9.43
C PRO A 108 -43.89 -7.53 10.48
N ASP A 109 -44.41 -8.69 10.07
CA ASP A 109 -45.20 -9.60 10.91
C ASP A 109 -44.35 -10.74 11.51
N CYS A 110 -43.05 -10.77 11.22
CA CYS A 110 -42.14 -11.83 11.65
C CYS A 110 -41.85 -11.73 13.16
N PRO A 111 -41.97 -12.84 13.94
CA PRO A 111 -41.62 -12.86 15.35
C PRO A 111 -40.16 -12.43 15.60
N GLN A 112 -39.92 -11.69 16.68
CA GLN A 112 -38.61 -11.08 16.94
C GLN A 112 -37.44 -12.07 16.94
N HIS A 113 -37.63 -13.27 17.48
CA HIS A 113 -36.60 -14.32 17.52
C HIS A 113 -36.31 -14.95 16.17
N HIS A 114 -37.20 -14.81 15.18
CA HIS A 114 -37.00 -15.31 13.80
C HIS A 114 -36.44 -14.25 12.85
N LYS A 115 -36.53 -12.97 13.21
CA LYS A 115 -36.00 -11.88 12.37
C LYS A 115 -34.52 -12.03 12.02
N PRO A 116 -33.60 -12.46 12.90
CA PRO A 116 -32.19 -12.65 12.53
C PRO A 116 -32.02 -13.62 11.34
N TYR A 117 -32.76 -14.73 11.34
CA TYR A 117 -32.73 -15.70 10.24
C TYR A 117 -33.31 -15.11 8.94
N VAL A 118 -34.42 -14.38 9.02
CA VAL A 118 -35.03 -13.73 7.84
C VAL A 118 -34.08 -12.68 7.24
N TYR A 119 -33.42 -11.88 8.08
CA TYR A 119 -32.40 -10.93 7.63
C TYR A 119 -31.19 -11.61 7.02
N TYR A 120 -30.69 -12.70 7.62
CA TYR A 120 -29.65 -13.52 7.01
C TYR A 120 -30.06 -14.01 5.61
N GLN A 121 -31.28 -14.54 5.44
CA GLN A 121 -31.76 -15.02 4.14
C GLN A 121 -31.94 -13.90 3.11
N LEU A 122 -32.38 -12.72 3.53
CA LEU A 122 -32.38 -11.52 2.68
C LEU A 122 -30.96 -11.14 2.27
N GLY A 123 -30.02 -11.14 3.20
CA GLY A 123 -28.60 -10.91 2.94
C GLY A 123 -28.04 -11.87 1.88
N MET A 124 -28.32 -13.17 2.03
CA MET A 124 -27.94 -14.20 1.06
C MET A 124 -28.58 -14.00 -0.31
N SER A 125 -29.87 -13.61 -0.35
CA SER A 125 -30.60 -13.41 -1.60
C SER A 125 -30.10 -12.21 -2.39
N TYR A 126 -29.66 -11.15 -1.70
CA TYR A 126 -29.10 -9.95 -2.33
C TYR A 126 -27.62 -10.07 -2.70
N LYS A 127 -26.89 -11.07 -2.17
CA LYS A 127 -25.42 -11.19 -2.24
C LYS A 127 -24.79 -10.93 -3.62
N ASN A 128 -25.46 -11.39 -4.68
CA ASN A 128 -24.96 -11.33 -6.06
C ASN A 128 -25.59 -10.19 -6.88
N PHE A 129 -26.69 -9.59 -6.44
CA PHE A 129 -27.45 -8.57 -7.20
C PHE A 129 -27.32 -7.17 -6.63
N ASN A 130 -27.27 -7.07 -5.31
CA ASN A 130 -27.13 -5.82 -4.61
C ASN A 130 -26.28 -6.05 -3.35
N PRO A 131 -24.95 -6.04 -3.49
CA PRO A 131 -24.02 -6.27 -2.38
C PRO A 131 -24.23 -5.28 -1.22
N GLU A 132 -24.65 -4.05 -1.48
CA GLU A 132 -24.93 -3.05 -0.44
C GLU A 132 -26.10 -3.48 0.44
N ARG A 133 -27.25 -3.83 -0.16
CA ARG A 133 -28.40 -4.38 0.59
C ARG A 133 -28.06 -5.68 1.29
N SER A 134 -27.24 -6.53 0.66
CA SER A 134 -26.77 -7.77 1.29
C SER A 134 -26.07 -7.48 2.62
N LEU A 135 -25.12 -6.52 2.60
CA LEU A 135 -24.39 -6.11 3.79
C LEU A 135 -25.31 -5.47 4.84
N GLU A 136 -26.24 -4.61 4.43
CA GLU A 136 -27.22 -3.98 5.32
C GLU A 136 -28.04 -5.03 6.09
N TYR A 137 -28.52 -6.07 5.40
CA TYR A 137 -29.29 -7.12 6.04
C TYR A 137 -28.45 -8.01 6.96
N PHE A 138 -27.19 -8.30 6.62
CA PHE A 138 -26.29 -8.98 7.55
C PHE A 138 -26.01 -8.16 8.80
N LYS A 139 -25.82 -6.83 8.68
CA LYS A 139 -25.70 -5.90 9.82
C LYS A 139 -26.93 -5.98 10.72
N LYS A 140 -28.14 -5.89 10.16
CA LYS A 140 -29.41 -6.04 10.92
C LYS A 140 -29.55 -7.39 11.61
N ALA A 141 -29.14 -8.48 10.95
CA ALA A 141 -29.16 -9.82 11.56
C ALA A 141 -28.22 -9.91 12.78
N ARG A 142 -27.01 -9.33 12.70
CA ARG A 142 -26.06 -9.29 13.83
C ARG A 142 -26.57 -8.43 14.98
N GLU A 143 -27.15 -7.27 14.70
CA GLU A 143 -27.67 -6.35 15.73
C GLU A 143 -28.75 -6.98 16.62
N LEU A 144 -29.56 -7.88 16.06
CA LEU A 144 -30.58 -8.60 16.81
C LEU A 144 -30.03 -9.76 17.65
N GLY A 145 -28.77 -10.14 17.45
CA GLY A 145 -28.15 -11.31 18.06
C GLY A 145 -28.61 -12.61 17.41
N ILE A 146 -27.65 -13.53 17.21
CA ILE A 146 -27.91 -14.90 16.74
C ILE A 146 -27.44 -15.83 17.84
N SER A 147 -28.31 -16.76 18.25
CA SER A 147 -27.95 -17.74 19.28
C SER A 147 -26.80 -18.64 18.77
N PRO A 148 -25.82 -18.98 19.63
CA PRO A 148 -24.72 -19.88 19.27
C PRO A 148 -25.18 -21.29 18.88
N PHE A 149 -26.42 -21.65 19.22
CA PHE A 149 -27.02 -22.94 18.88
C PHE A 149 -27.73 -22.94 17.52
N GLU A 150 -27.81 -21.79 16.84
CA GLU A 150 -28.44 -21.72 15.52
C GLU A 150 -27.60 -22.45 14.45
N PRO A 151 -28.18 -23.38 13.68
CA PRO A 151 -27.42 -24.18 12.72
C PRO A 151 -26.88 -23.35 11.54
N TYR A 152 -27.48 -22.19 11.28
CA TYR A 152 -27.03 -21.29 10.22
C TYR A 152 -25.92 -20.32 10.66
N LEU A 153 -25.60 -20.25 11.96
CA LEU A 153 -24.62 -19.30 12.49
C LEU A 153 -23.24 -19.42 11.81
N PRO A 154 -22.65 -20.61 11.62
CA PRO A 154 -21.35 -20.73 10.96
C PRO A 154 -21.38 -20.11 9.55
N LEU A 155 -22.42 -20.40 8.77
CA LEU A 155 -22.54 -19.87 7.40
C LEU A 155 -22.81 -18.37 7.40
N PHE A 156 -23.63 -17.87 8.34
CA PHE A 156 -23.85 -16.43 8.53
C PHE A 156 -22.55 -15.68 8.77
N VAL A 157 -21.71 -16.15 9.71
CA VAL A 157 -20.44 -15.49 10.06
C VAL A 157 -19.52 -15.41 8.85
N ILE A 158 -19.36 -16.51 8.11
CA ILE A 158 -18.50 -16.55 6.93
C ILE A 158 -19.02 -15.65 5.81
N GLU A 159 -20.31 -15.69 5.50
CA GLU A 159 -20.91 -14.90 4.43
C GLU A 159 -20.93 -13.40 4.76
N TYR A 160 -21.17 -13.04 6.02
CA TYR A 160 -21.08 -11.66 6.47
C TYR A 160 -19.64 -11.15 6.46
N GLY A 161 -18.67 -11.95 6.91
CA GLY A 161 -17.25 -11.62 6.79
C GLY A 161 -16.82 -11.36 5.35
N PHE A 162 -17.24 -12.21 4.39
CA PHE A 162 -17.01 -11.98 2.97
C PHE A 162 -17.73 -10.74 2.43
N ALA A 163 -18.92 -10.41 2.95
CA ALA A 163 -19.62 -9.19 2.58
C ALA A 163 -18.83 -7.95 3.03
N LEU A 164 -18.39 -7.88 4.28
CA LEU A 164 -17.54 -6.79 4.79
C LEU A 164 -16.25 -6.65 3.97
N PHE A 165 -15.59 -7.78 3.70
CA PHE A 165 -14.36 -7.80 2.91
C PHE A 165 -14.53 -7.26 1.49
N ARG A 166 -15.65 -7.60 0.81
CA ARG A 166 -15.96 -7.09 -0.54
C ARG A 166 -16.32 -5.60 -0.57
N HIS A 167 -16.74 -5.04 0.56
CA HIS A 167 -17.02 -3.62 0.73
C HIS A 167 -15.83 -2.82 1.26
N GLU A 168 -14.62 -3.38 1.15
CA GLU A 168 -13.38 -2.72 1.58
C GLU A 168 -13.39 -2.36 3.09
N GLU A 169 -14.09 -3.16 3.91
CA GLU A 169 -14.10 -3.05 5.38
C GLU A 169 -13.30 -4.21 6.05
N PRO A 170 -12.01 -4.42 5.75
CA PRO A 170 -11.26 -5.61 6.21
C PRO A 170 -11.06 -5.65 7.73
N GLU A 171 -10.83 -4.52 8.41
CA GLU A 171 -10.70 -4.50 9.88
C GLU A 171 -12.01 -4.90 10.58
N GLN A 172 -13.17 -4.48 10.03
CA GLN A 172 -14.47 -4.89 10.56
C GLN A 172 -14.73 -6.38 10.30
N ALA A 173 -14.32 -6.89 9.13
CA ALA A 173 -14.39 -8.31 8.83
C ALA A 173 -13.56 -9.12 9.83
N LEU A 174 -12.32 -8.71 10.10
CA LEU A 174 -11.45 -9.40 11.06
C LEU A 174 -12.00 -9.34 12.49
N ALA A 175 -12.51 -8.17 12.91
CA ALA A 175 -13.17 -8.03 14.21
C ALA A 175 -14.39 -8.95 14.36
N LEU A 176 -15.25 -9.03 13.33
CA LEU A 176 -16.37 -9.97 13.30
C LEU A 176 -15.89 -11.43 13.47
N LEU A 177 -14.87 -11.85 12.71
CA LEU A 177 -14.40 -13.25 12.75
C LEU A 177 -13.79 -13.59 14.11
N ASN A 178 -13.07 -12.64 14.72
CA ASN A 178 -12.49 -12.80 16.05
C ASN A 178 -13.55 -12.98 17.14
N ASP A 179 -14.70 -12.29 17.05
CA ASP A 179 -15.82 -12.46 17.99
C ASP A 179 -16.32 -13.92 18.05
N TYR A 180 -16.14 -14.69 16.98
CA TYR A 180 -16.58 -16.09 16.87
C TYR A 180 -15.42 -17.09 16.88
N SER A 181 -14.18 -16.65 17.12
CA SER A 181 -12.98 -17.49 17.09
C SER A 181 -13.07 -18.66 18.07
N ASP A 182 -13.52 -18.43 19.30
CA ASP A 182 -13.72 -19.48 20.30
C ASP A 182 -14.90 -20.41 19.98
N THR A 183 -15.96 -19.88 19.38
CA THR A 183 -17.19 -20.66 19.11
C THR A 183 -17.03 -21.55 17.87
N LEU A 184 -16.28 -21.06 16.88
CA LEU A 184 -16.12 -21.69 15.57
C LEU A 184 -14.67 -22.14 15.31
N TYR A 185 -13.85 -22.35 16.36
CA TYR A 185 -12.42 -22.65 16.25
C TYR A 185 -12.10 -23.91 15.44
N GLN A 186 -13.02 -24.88 15.33
CA GLN A 186 -12.81 -26.09 14.54
C GLN A 186 -13.07 -25.88 13.05
N LEU A 187 -13.67 -24.74 12.65
CA LEU A 187 -14.12 -24.50 11.29
C LEU A 187 -13.00 -23.92 10.42
N ALA A 188 -12.58 -24.67 9.41
CA ALA A 188 -11.56 -24.26 8.46
C ALA A 188 -11.89 -22.95 7.74
N ASP A 189 -13.15 -22.73 7.38
CA ASP A 189 -13.61 -21.53 6.66
C ASP A 189 -13.39 -20.24 7.45
N LEU A 190 -13.49 -20.30 8.79
CA LEU A 190 -13.27 -19.16 9.66
C LEU A 190 -11.81 -18.72 9.57
N HIS A 191 -10.90 -19.65 9.86
CA HIS A 191 -9.46 -19.44 9.81
C HIS A 191 -9.00 -19.06 8.40
N PHE A 192 -9.55 -19.70 7.38
CA PHE A 192 -9.27 -19.35 6.00
C PHE A 192 -9.62 -17.87 5.70
N LEU A 193 -10.82 -17.43 6.10
CA LEU A 193 -11.26 -16.06 5.84
C LEU A 193 -10.44 -15.05 6.64
N MET A 194 -10.13 -15.37 7.91
CA MET A 194 -9.19 -14.57 8.70
C MET A 194 -7.84 -14.45 7.99
N GLY A 195 -7.31 -15.54 7.43
CA GLY A 195 -6.08 -15.53 6.65
C GLY A 195 -6.15 -14.64 5.41
N VAL A 196 -7.26 -14.69 4.66
CA VAL A 196 -7.48 -13.83 3.49
C VAL A 196 -7.54 -12.35 3.88
N VAL A 197 -8.26 -12.02 4.95
CA VAL A 197 -8.39 -10.65 5.45
C VAL A 197 -7.05 -10.13 5.96
N SER A 198 -6.32 -10.92 6.74
CA SER A 198 -4.96 -10.58 7.21
C SER A 198 -3.98 -10.39 6.06
N MET A 199 -4.06 -11.20 5.00
CA MET A 199 -3.25 -11.03 3.80
C MET A 199 -3.54 -9.70 3.08
N ASN A 200 -4.82 -9.29 3.00
CA ASN A 200 -5.21 -8.00 2.44
C ASN A 200 -4.71 -6.82 3.29
N LEU A 201 -4.73 -6.96 4.61
CA LEU A 201 -4.15 -6.01 5.57
C LEU A 201 -2.62 -6.05 5.61
N ARG A 202 -1.97 -6.85 4.75
CA ARG A 202 -0.51 -7.06 4.70
C ARG A 202 0.10 -7.61 6.00
N ARG A 203 -0.72 -8.24 6.85
CA ARG A 203 -0.29 -8.96 8.07
C ARG A 203 0.02 -10.40 7.71
N TYR A 204 1.16 -10.61 7.03
CA TYR A 204 1.47 -11.90 6.41
C TYR A 204 1.76 -13.02 7.42
N GLU A 205 2.36 -12.70 8.56
CA GLU A 205 2.60 -13.68 9.63
C GLU A 205 1.29 -14.21 10.20
N ASP A 206 0.37 -13.29 10.54
CA ASP A 206 -0.99 -13.64 10.99
C ASP A 206 -1.73 -14.46 9.93
N ALA A 207 -1.62 -14.06 8.66
CA ALA A 207 -2.26 -14.77 7.55
C ALA A 207 -1.73 -16.21 7.42
N VAL A 208 -0.42 -16.41 7.53
CA VAL A 208 0.21 -17.74 7.50
C VAL A 208 -0.31 -18.59 8.67
N ALA A 209 -0.34 -18.04 9.89
CA ALA A 209 -0.87 -18.75 11.06
C ALA A 209 -2.33 -19.18 10.86
N CYS A 210 -3.18 -18.28 10.34
CA CYS A 210 -4.57 -18.57 10.06
C CYS A 210 -4.74 -19.66 8.99
N PHE A 211 -3.98 -19.62 7.88
CA PHE A 211 -4.06 -20.67 6.87
C PHE A 211 -3.56 -22.03 7.38
N GLN A 212 -2.53 -22.04 8.25
CA GLN A 212 -2.07 -23.27 8.89
C GLN A 212 -3.13 -23.85 9.83
N GLN A 213 -3.83 -23.00 10.59
CA GLN A 213 -4.97 -23.43 11.40
C GLN A 213 -6.09 -24.01 10.52
N ALA A 214 -6.44 -23.35 9.40
CA ALA A 214 -7.42 -23.86 8.45
C ALA A 214 -7.06 -25.25 7.90
N LEU A 215 -5.77 -25.50 7.62
CA LEU A 215 -5.25 -26.80 7.16
C LEU A 215 -5.30 -27.89 8.25
N SER A 216 -5.28 -27.51 9.52
CA SER A 216 -5.40 -28.44 10.67
C SER A 216 -6.85 -28.80 11.03
N SER A 217 -7.82 -28.12 10.43
CA SER A 217 -9.25 -28.28 10.72
C SER A 217 -9.90 -29.37 9.86
N ASP A 218 -10.61 -30.29 10.51
CA ASP A 218 -11.40 -31.33 9.83
C ASP A 218 -12.80 -30.86 9.40
N ALA A 219 -13.35 -29.81 10.05
CA ALA A 219 -14.65 -29.27 9.73
C ALA A 219 -14.56 -28.12 8.72
N PHE A 220 -15.37 -28.16 7.65
CA PHE A 220 -15.44 -27.11 6.64
C PHE A 220 -16.85 -26.99 6.05
N LEU A 221 -17.22 -25.79 5.63
CA LEU A 221 -18.45 -25.48 4.88
C LEU A 221 -18.18 -25.54 3.37
N MET A 222 -17.03 -25.02 2.93
CA MET A 222 -16.65 -24.96 1.51
C MET A 222 -15.47 -25.88 1.20
N GLN A 223 -15.58 -26.62 0.09
CA GLN A 223 -14.53 -27.55 -0.32
C GLN A 223 -13.22 -26.82 -0.61
N GLY A 224 -12.11 -27.40 -0.13
CA GLY A 224 -10.76 -26.92 -0.40
C GLY A 224 -10.21 -25.90 0.59
N ARG A 225 -11.01 -25.38 1.53
CA ARG A 225 -10.56 -24.41 2.56
C ARG A 225 -9.54 -25.01 3.51
N ASN A 226 -9.64 -26.29 3.86
CA ASN A 226 -8.65 -27.02 4.63
C ASN A 226 -7.61 -27.76 3.78
N SER A 227 -7.46 -27.41 2.50
CA SER A 227 -6.48 -28.07 1.62
C SER A 227 -5.99 -27.13 0.51
N TYR A 228 -6.32 -27.43 -0.74
CA TYR A 228 -5.69 -26.82 -1.92
C TYR A 228 -5.87 -25.30 -2.01
N VAL A 229 -6.95 -24.73 -1.47
CA VAL A 229 -7.16 -23.27 -1.48
C VAL A 229 -6.27 -22.57 -0.45
N SER A 230 -6.12 -23.15 0.75
CA SER A 230 -5.21 -22.61 1.77
C SER A 230 -3.75 -22.73 1.34
N TYR A 231 -3.35 -23.87 0.76
CA TYR A 231 -2.02 -24.03 0.18
C TYR A 231 -1.74 -22.99 -0.93
N TYR A 232 -2.72 -22.68 -1.78
CA TYR A 232 -2.54 -21.68 -2.82
C TYR A 232 -2.26 -20.30 -2.23
N ASN A 233 -3.02 -19.89 -1.21
CA ASN A 233 -2.80 -18.59 -0.56
C ASN A 233 -1.47 -18.53 0.20
N LEU A 234 -1.05 -19.62 0.86
CA LEU A 234 0.29 -19.72 1.43
C LEU A 234 1.36 -19.56 0.34
N GLY A 235 1.22 -20.22 -0.80
CA GLY A 235 2.11 -20.08 -1.95
C GLY A 235 2.23 -18.63 -2.42
N ILE A 236 1.10 -17.92 -2.54
CA ILE A 236 1.07 -16.49 -2.90
C ILE A 236 1.78 -15.64 -1.84
N ILE A 237 1.55 -15.89 -0.55
CA ILE A 237 2.22 -15.14 0.53
C ILE A 237 3.74 -15.31 0.44
N TYR A 238 4.22 -16.56 0.32
CA TYR A 238 5.66 -16.80 0.23
C TYR A 238 6.27 -16.26 -1.06
N GLN A 239 5.50 -16.24 -2.16
CA GLN A 239 5.91 -15.58 -3.40
C GLN A 239 6.07 -14.06 -3.18
N LEU A 240 5.13 -13.41 -2.51
CA LEU A 240 5.19 -11.98 -2.18
C LEU A 240 6.32 -11.64 -1.21
N LEU A 241 6.69 -12.58 -0.33
CA LEU A 241 7.83 -12.45 0.58
C LEU A 241 9.18 -12.74 -0.11
N GLY A 242 9.19 -13.12 -1.39
CA GLY A 242 10.40 -13.53 -2.11
C GLY A 242 10.96 -14.87 -1.66
N ASN A 243 10.24 -15.64 -0.82
CA ASN A 243 10.61 -17.00 -0.45
C ASN A 243 10.09 -17.99 -1.51
N TRP A 244 10.72 -17.93 -2.67
CA TRP A 244 10.34 -18.68 -3.87
C TRP A 244 10.30 -20.20 -3.67
N GLN A 245 11.18 -20.74 -2.82
CA GLN A 245 11.23 -22.19 -2.54
C GLN A 245 10.02 -22.66 -1.75
N GLU A 246 9.65 -21.95 -0.68
CA GLU A 246 8.43 -22.26 0.07
C GLU A 246 7.18 -22.00 -0.77
N ALA A 247 7.17 -20.95 -1.61
CA ALA A 247 6.08 -20.72 -2.56
C ALA A 247 5.84 -21.93 -3.47
N ILE A 248 6.91 -22.46 -4.10
CA ILE A 248 6.84 -23.68 -4.93
C ILE A 248 6.35 -24.88 -4.11
N ARG A 249 6.85 -25.05 -2.88
CA ARG A 249 6.46 -26.15 -1.99
C ARG A 249 4.95 -26.16 -1.72
N TYR A 250 4.36 -25.00 -1.46
CA TYR A 250 2.92 -24.86 -1.24
C TYR A 250 2.11 -25.00 -2.53
N PHE A 251 2.55 -24.39 -3.64
CA PHE A 251 1.88 -24.55 -4.93
C PHE A 251 1.79 -26.00 -5.39
N LYS A 252 2.81 -26.84 -5.11
CA LYS A 252 2.77 -28.27 -5.40
C LYS A 252 1.64 -29.02 -4.67
N GLN A 253 1.20 -28.51 -3.52
CA GLN A 253 0.13 -29.11 -2.71
C GLN A 253 -1.28 -28.67 -3.14
N CYS A 254 -1.40 -27.79 -4.14
CA CYS A 254 -2.66 -27.21 -4.57
C CYS A 254 -3.46 -28.05 -5.59
N ASN A 255 -2.98 -29.24 -5.99
CA ASN A 255 -3.62 -30.08 -7.03
C ASN A 255 -3.95 -29.32 -8.33
N ASN A 256 -3.04 -28.44 -8.79
CA ASN A 256 -3.23 -27.53 -9.93
C ASN A 256 -4.41 -26.53 -9.80
N TYR A 257 -4.87 -26.22 -8.60
CA TYR A 257 -5.81 -25.13 -8.37
C TYR A 257 -5.25 -23.81 -8.92
N LYS A 258 -6.07 -23.09 -9.70
CA LYS A 258 -5.73 -21.83 -10.38
C LYS A 258 -4.38 -21.88 -11.13
N ASP A 259 -4.13 -22.97 -11.85
CA ASP A 259 -2.92 -23.16 -12.67
C ASP A 259 -1.61 -22.96 -11.90
N SER A 260 -1.59 -23.40 -10.64
CA SER A 260 -0.39 -23.36 -9.78
C SER A 260 0.85 -24.03 -10.40
N LYS A 261 0.70 -24.94 -11.37
CA LYS A 261 1.84 -25.47 -12.15
C LYS A 261 2.52 -24.41 -13.01
N GLU A 262 1.77 -23.50 -13.63
CA GLU A 262 2.35 -22.41 -14.42
C GLU A 262 3.09 -21.42 -13.53
N LEU A 263 2.54 -21.13 -12.34
CA LEU A 263 3.21 -20.31 -11.33
C LEU A 263 4.55 -20.92 -10.89
N ILE A 264 4.57 -22.24 -10.64
CA ILE A 264 5.80 -22.96 -10.31
C ILE A 264 6.83 -22.80 -11.45
N HIS A 265 6.42 -23.00 -12.70
CA HIS A 265 7.33 -22.89 -13.84
C HIS A 265 7.94 -21.49 -13.97
N LYS A 266 7.11 -20.44 -13.85
CA LYS A 266 7.58 -19.03 -13.87
C LYS A 266 8.58 -18.73 -12.75
N ILE A 267 8.30 -19.23 -11.53
CA ILE A 267 9.21 -19.04 -10.39
C ILE A 267 10.53 -19.81 -10.62
N GLN A 268 10.47 -21.02 -11.18
CA GLN A 268 11.67 -21.81 -11.48
C GLN A 268 12.55 -21.14 -12.54
N GLU A 269 11.96 -20.66 -13.64
CA GLU A 269 12.68 -19.93 -14.68
C GLU A 269 13.37 -18.68 -14.11
N LYS A 270 12.67 -17.93 -13.24
CA LYS A 270 13.24 -16.80 -12.51
C LYS A 270 14.43 -17.24 -11.65
N LEU A 271 14.28 -18.29 -10.84
CA LEU A 271 15.36 -18.78 -9.98
C LEU A 271 16.60 -19.30 -10.72
N GLU A 272 16.43 -19.84 -11.94
CA GLU A 272 17.54 -20.32 -12.76
C GLU A 272 18.38 -19.17 -13.36
N HIS A 273 17.82 -17.96 -13.43
CA HIS A 273 18.45 -16.80 -14.05
C HIS A 273 18.47 -15.58 -13.12
N PRO A 274 19.29 -15.59 -12.05
CA PRO A 274 19.49 -14.41 -11.21
C PRO A 274 20.08 -13.26 -12.02
N MET A 275 19.60 -12.05 -11.75
CA MET A 275 20.09 -10.85 -12.42
C MET A 275 21.48 -10.50 -11.88
N PRO A 276 22.48 -10.19 -12.73
CA PRO A 276 23.86 -9.93 -12.30
C PRO A 276 24.01 -8.51 -11.74
N VAL A 277 23.15 -8.16 -10.78
CA VAL A 277 23.09 -6.88 -10.08
C VAL A 277 23.01 -7.15 -8.59
N SER A 278 23.73 -6.36 -7.80
CA SER A 278 23.63 -6.38 -6.35
C SER A 278 22.96 -5.11 -5.85
N ILE A 279 21.85 -5.27 -5.14
CA ILE A 279 21.15 -4.20 -4.46
C ILE A 279 21.85 -4.01 -3.11
N CYS A 280 22.47 -2.84 -2.94
CA CYS A 280 23.26 -2.51 -1.75
C CYS A 280 22.55 -1.45 -0.93
N MET A 281 22.26 -1.79 0.33
CA MET A 281 21.57 -0.92 1.26
C MET A 281 22.41 -0.72 2.52
N ILE A 282 22.25 0.46 3.12
CA ILE A 282 22.73 0.76 4.48
C ILE A 282 21.52 1.25 5.28
N GLY A 283 21.45 0.91 6.57
CA GLY A 283 20.30 1.29 7.40
C GLY A 283 20.62 1.35 8.90
N LYS A 284 19.86 2.18 9.61
CA LYS A 284 19.84 2.26 11.07
C LYS A 284 18.46 2.68 11.54
N ASN A 285 17.80 1.82 12.31
CA ASN A 285 16.48 2.06 12.87
C ASN A 285 15.40 2.39 11.81
N GLU A 286 15.27 1.52 10.82
CA GLU A 286 14.41 1.65 9.64
C GLU A 286 13.22 0.68 9.66
N GLU A 287 12.83 0.15 10.84
CA GLU A 287 11.77 -0.87 10.95
C GLU A 287 10.42 -0.44 10.35
N LYS A 288 10.19 0.88 10.28
CA LYS A 288 8.97 1.49 9.73
C LYS A 288 8.83 1.30 8.21
N TYR A 289 9.93 1.33 7.47
CA TYR A 289 9.91 1.40 6.00
C TYR A 289 10.53 0.18 5.33
N LEU A 290 11.49 -0.46 6.00
CA LEU A 290 12.34 -1.47 5.41
C LEU A 290 11.55 -2.66 4.84
N ASP A 291 10.48 -3.11 5.50
CA ASP A 291 9.71 -4.28 5.05
C ASP A 291 9.08 -4.07 3.66
N GLU A 292 8.40 -2.94 3.44
CA GLU A 292 7.78 -2.65 2.14
C GLU A 292 8.83 -2.36 1.06
N CYS A 293 9.95 -1.71 1.42
CA CYS A 293 11.09 -1.52 0.52
C CYS A 293 11.62 -2.87 0.00
N LEU A 294 12.00 -3.77 0.93
CA LEU A 294 12.59 -5.07 0.59
C LEU A 294 11.63 -5.96 -0.19
N ARG A 295 10.34 -5.94 0.15
CA ARG A 295 9.28 -6.67 -0.58
C ARG A 295 9.25 -6.39 -2.07
N ARG A 296 9.52 -5.14 -2.47
CA ARG A 296 9.50 -4.75 -3.88
C ARG A 296 10.81 -5.08 -4.57
N LEU A 297 11.92 -4.99 -3.85
CA LEU A 297 13.25 -5.26 -4.38
C LEU A 297 13.47 -6.76 -4.64
N VAL A 298 12.94 -7.66 -3.80
CA VAL A 298 13.08 -9.12 -4.02
C VAL A 298 12.46 -9.59 -5.33
N SER A 299 11.45 -8.89 -5.85
CA SER A 299 10.86 -9.17 -7.16
C SER A 299 11.85 -8.99 -8.32
N LEU A 300 12.97 -8.28 -8.16
CA LEU A 300 13.97 -8.16 -9.22
C LEU A 300 14.87 -9.39 -9.36
N ASN A 301 14.84 -10.33 -8.42
CA ASN A 301 15.73 -11.50 -8.41
C ASN A 301 17.22 -11.13 -8.52
N CYS A 302 17.59 -10.02 -7.87
CA CYS A 302 18.95 -9.54 -7.72
C CYS A 302 19.53 -10.03 -6.38
N GLU A 303 20.86 -10.01 -6.23
CA GLU A 303 21.48 -10.18 -4.93
C GLU A 303 21.10 -8.99 -4.03
N LEU A 304 20.64 -9.25 -2.81
CA LEU A 304 20.28 -8.20 -1.85
C LEU A 304 21.27 -8.20 -0.69
N ILE A 305 21.86 -7.04 -0.41
CA ILE A 305 22.86 -6.83 0.64
C ILE A 305 22.37 -5.73 1.57
N PHE A 306 22.29 -6.05 2.85
CA PHE A 306 21.92 -5.11 3.88
C PHE A 306 23.08 -4.92 4.86
N VAL A 307 23.51 -3.67 5.03
CA VAL A 307 24.51 -3.30 6.03
C VAL A 307 23.86 -2.50 7.14
N ASP A 308 23.83 -3.06 8.34
CA ASP A 308 23.38 -2.38 9.53
C ASP A 308 24.49 -1.47 10.09
N THR A 309 24.15 -0.22 10.38
CA THR A 309 25.08 0.77 10.96
C THR A 309 24.82 1.04 12.45
N GLY A 310 24.22 0.07 13.14
CA GLY A 310 23.97 0.09 14.58
C GLY A 310 22.50 0.31 14.93
N SER A 311 21.59 -0.50 14.39
CA SER A 311 20.18 -0.50 14.77
C SER A 311 19.96 -1.05 16.18
N SER A 312 18.98 -0.50 16.88
CA SER A 312 18.50 -0.94 18.19
C SER A 312 17.05 -1.45 18.16
N ASP A 313 16.39 -1.38 17.01
CA ASP A 313 15.00 -1.78 16.77
C ASP A 313 14.92 -3.09 15.96
N CYS A 314 13.76 -3.41 15.37
CA CYS A 314 13.56 -4.66 14.63
C CYS A 314 14.17 -4.66 13.21
N THR A 315 14.91 -3.62 12.79
CA THR A 315 15.43 -3.46 11.42
C THR A 315 16.19 -4.69 10.91
N VAL A 316 17.15 -5.21 11.69
CA VAL A 316 17.96 -6.38 11.29
C VAL A 316 17.10 -7.65 11.18
N GLN A 317 16.11 -7.80 12.06
CA GLN A 317 15.19 -8.93 12.04
C GLN A 317 14.30 -8.89 10.79
N ILE A 318 13.84 -7.71 10.39
CA ILE A 318 13.10 -7.51 9.14
C ILE A 318 13.98 -7.87 7.94
N ALA A 319 15.22 -7.34 7.85
CA ALA A 319 16.15 -7.66 6.77
C ALA A 319 16.39 -9.17 6.62
N SER A 320 16.49 -9.90 7.75
CA SER A 320 16.78 -11.34 7.77
C SER A 320 15.71 -12.22 7.12
N ARG A 321 14.49 -11.68 6.95
CA ARG A 321 13.39 -12.36 6.25
C ARG A 321 13.61 -12.40 4.73
N TYR A 322 14.38 -11.45 4.19
CA TYR A 322 14.55 -11.22 2.76
C TYR A 322 15.93 -11.63 2.24
N THR A 323 16.97 -11.52 3.06
CA THR A 323 18.34 -11.91 2.65
C THR A 323 19.15 -12.47 3.81
N LYS A 324 20.06 -13.39 3.48
CA LYS A 324 21.11 -13.87 4.40
C LYS A 324 22.36 -13.00 4.39
N ASN A 325 22.50 -12.10 3.40
CA ASN A 325 23.68 -11.25 3.21
C ASN A 325 23.55 -9.98 4.07
N ILE A 326 23.54 -10.17 5.38
CA ILE A 326 23.45 -9.10 6.37
C ILE A 326 24.81 -8.91 7.01
N TYR A 327 25.28 -7.67 7.04
CA TYR A 327 26.58 -7.31 7.62
C TYR A 327 26.41 -6.14 8.59
N SER A 328 27.33 -6.03 9.54
CA SER A 328 27.43 -4.87 10.43
C SER A 328 28.59 -3.98 10.01
N PHE A 329 28.39 -2.67 10.05
CA PHE A 329 29.42 -1.66 9.86
C PHE A 329 29.37 -0.67 11.02
N GLU A 330 30.48 -0.53 11.76
CA GLU A 330 30.56 0.43 12.85
C GLU A 330 30.48 1.85 12.27
N TRP A 331 29.46 2.60 12.68
CA TRP A 331 29.24 3.96 12.21
C TRP A 331 30.46 4.83 12.52
N CYS A 332 31.07 5.38 11.47
CA CYS A 332 32.29 6.18 11.55
C CYS A 332 32.12 7.57 10.92
N ASP A 333 30.90 8.11 10.99
CA ASP A 333 30.59 9.48 10.55
C ASP A 333 30.86 9.74 9.06
N ASP A 334 30.75 8.70 8.24
CA ASP A 334 31.05 8.71 6.81
C ASP A 334 30.12 7.74 6.05
N PHE A 335 29.12 8.31 5.37
CA PHE A 335 28.15 7.55 4.58
C PHE A 335 28.81 6.81 3.42
N SER A 336 29.78 7.45 2.74
CA SER A 336 30.50 6.84 1.62
C SER A 336 31.24 5.58 2.05
N LYS A 337 31.88 5.56 3.23
CA LYS A 337 32.54 4.35 3.74
C LYS A 337 31.55 3.22 3.98
N ALA A 338 30.38 3.52 4.54
CA ALA A 338 29.33 2.52 4.77
C ALA A 338 28.79 1.97 3.43
N ARG A 339 28.51 2.82 2.45
CA ARG A 339 28.05 2.41 1.11
C ARG A 339 29.11 1.61 0.34
N ASN A 340 30.36 2.04 0.38
CA ASN A 340 31.46 1.32 -0.26
C ASN A 340 31.72 -0.02 0.44
N PHE A 341 31.56 -0.11 1.76
CA PHE A 341 31.60 -1.38 2.47
C PHE A 341 30.47 -2.31 2.01
N SER A 342 29.23 -1.81 1.87
CA SER A 342 28.10 -2.57 1.31
C SER A 342 28.42 -3.09 -0.10
N ALA A 343 28.90 -2.22 -1.00
CA ALA A 343 29.31 -2.60 -2.35
C ALA A 343 30.49 -3.60 -2.39
N SER A 344 31.38 -3.57 -1.39
CA SER A 344 32.48 -4.54 -1.27
C SER A 344 32.00 -5.96 -0.94
N LYS A 345 30.80 -6.10 -0.37
CA LYS A 345 30.19 -7.41 -0.08
C LYS A 345 29.44 -8.01 -1.27
N ALA A 346 29.23 -7.23 -2.32
CA ALA A 346 28.53 -7.67 -3.52
C ALA A 346 29.32 -8.73 -4.29
N ALA A 347 28.62 -9.76 -4.75
CA ALA A 347 29.17 -10.72 -5.70
C ALA A 347 29.21 -10.15 -7.12
N ASN A 348 28.28 -9.25 -7.47
CA ASN A 348 28.19 -8.67 -8.80
C ASN A 348 28.88 -7.28 -8.89
N ASP A 349 29.25 -6.90 -10.11
CA ASP A 349 29.88 -5.60 -10.39
C ASP A 349 28.87 -4.46 -10.50
N TRP A 350 27.70 -4.73 -11.07
CA TRP A 350 26.61 -3.75 -11.14
C TRP A 350 25.96 -3.60 -9.77
N ILE A 351 25.94 -2.37 -9.28
CA ILE A 351 25.39 -1.99 -7.99
C ILE A 351 24.17 -1.10 -8.21
N LEU A 352 23.07 -1.45 -7.55
CA LEU A 352 21.92 -0.57 -7.35
C LEU A 352 21.91 -0.17 -5.87
N ALA A 353 22.28 1.06 -5.56
CA ALA A 353 22.23 1.60 -4.20
C ALA A 353 20.81 2.11 -3.91
N VAL A 354 20.14 1.57 -2.89
CA VAL A 354 18.75 1.93 -2.52
C VAL A 354 18.70 2.27 -1.04
N ASP A 355 17.92 3.30 -0.68
CA ASP A 355 17.71 3.68 0.72
C ASP A 355 16.50 2.94 1.32
N CYS A 356 16.49 2.76 2.65
CA CYS A 356 15.49 1.93 3.34
C CYS A 356 14.06 2.49 3.28
N ASP A 357 13.93 3.78 3.00
CA ASP A 357 12.68 4.51 2.85
C ASP A 357 12.26 4.70 1.38
N GLU A 358 12.83 3.95 0.44
CA GLU A 358 12.49 3.99 -0.98
C GLU A 358 11.76 2.73 -1.45
N ILE A 359 10.64 2.89 -2.16
CA ILE A 359 9.84 1.82 -2.77
C ILE A 359 10.08 1.79 -4.29
N LEU A 360 10.43 0.62 -4.82
CA LEU A 360 10.50 0.43 -6.28
C LEU A 360 9.10 0.35 -6.91
N GLU A 361 8.83 1.23 -7.89
CA GLU A 361 7.63 1.16 -8.73
C GLU A 361 7.74 0.07 -9.80
N ASN A 362 6.63 -0.59 -10.11
CA ASN A 362 6.49 -1.57 -11.21
C ASN A 362 7.62 -2.63 -11.31
N PRO A 363 7.95 -3.34 -10.21
CA PRO A 363 9.12 -4.23 -10.18
C PRO A 363 9.08 -5.36 -11.22
N GLU A 364 7.89 -5.86 -11.59
CA GLU A 364 7.74 -6.91 -12.60
C GLU A 364 8.08 -6.40 -14.03
N GLU A 365 7.67 -5.17 -14.36
CA GLU A 365 8.03 -4.55 -15.65
C GLU A 365 9.54 -4.29 -15.72
N ILE A 366 10.11 -3.78 -14.62
CA ILE A 366 11.56 -3.56 -14.51
C ILE A 366 12.31 -4.89 -14.66
N TYR A 367 11.88 -5.96 -13.98
CA TYR A 367 12.49 -7.28 -14.09
C TYR A 367 12.53 -7.78 -15.55
N LEU A 368 11.44 -7.62 -16.30
CA LEU A 368 11.37 -8.02 -17.72
C LEU A 368 12.30 -7.20 -18.62
N GLY A 369 12.44 -5.89 -18.36
CA GLY A 369 13.31 -4.99 -19.13
C GLY A 369 14.78 -5.03 -18.73
N LEU A 370 15.09 -5.53 -17.52
CA LEU A 370 16.43 -5.45 -16.94
C LEU A 370 17.53 -6.12 -17.78
N PRO A 371 17.33 -7.31 -18.40
CA PRO A 371 18.36 -7.91 -19.26
C PRO A 371 18.76 -7.03 -20.45
N ALA A 372 17.79 -6.37 -21.10
CA ALA A 372 18.06 -5.47 -22.22
C ALA A 372 18.81 -4.23 -21.74
N PHE A 373 18.38 -3.65 -20.61
CA PHE A 373 19.04 -2.51 -19.99
C PHE A 373 20.50 -2.82 -19.61
N LEU A 374 20.76 -3.97 -18.99
CA LEU A 374 22.11 -4.37 -18.57
C LEU A 374 23.05 -4.54 -19.77
N LYS A 375 22.55 -5.08 -20.88
CA LYS A 375 23.31 -5.19 -22.13
C LYS A 375 23.72 -3.81 -22.68
N GLU A 376 22.86 -2.80 -22.55
CA GLU A 376 23.23 -1.42 -22.91
C GLU A 376 24.21 -0.81 -21.90
N ALA A 377 24.01 -1.07 -20.61
CA ALA A 377 24.88 -0.57 -19.54
C ALA A 377 26.31 -1.10 -19.67
N GLU A 378 26.54 -2.29 -20.26
CA GLU A 378 27.87 -2.80 -20.58
C GLU A 378 28.69 -1.89 -21.50
N ALA A 379 28.06 -1.08 -22.35
CA ALA A 379 28.77 -0.08 -23.16
C ALA A 379 29.08 1.21 -22.36
N ARG A 380 28.51 1.35 -21.15
CA ARG A 380 28.52 2.55 -20.30
C ARG A 380 29.13 2.27 -18.93
N GLN A 381 30.12 1.36 -18.84
CA GLN A 381 30.64 0.85 -17.56
C GLN A 381 31.28 1.92 -16.65
N SER A 382 31.80 2.99 -17.25
CA SER A 382 32.35 4.15 -16.53
C SER A 382 31.33 5.27 -16.33
N GLU A 383 30.07 5.09 -16.73
CA GLU A 383 28.98 6.05 -16.57
C GLU A 383 28.12 5.73 -15.33
N VAL A 384 27.42 6.73 -14.81
CA VAL A 384 26.56 6.59 -13.62
C VAL A 384 25.09 6.74 -13.98
N GLY A 385 24.31 5.71 -13.65
CA GLY A 385 22.87 5.70 -13.80
C GLY A 385 22.14 6.48 -12.71
N ILE A 386 21.26 7.40 -13.12
CA ILE A 386 20.34 8.13 -12.22
C ILE A 386 18.96 7.46 -12.21
N ALA A 387 18.37 7.34 -11.03
CA ALA A 387 16.98 6.88 -10.87
C ALA A 387 16.03 8.07 -10.76
N LEU A 388 14.76 7.89 -11.11
CA LEU A 388 13.73 8.88 -10.80
C LEU A 388 13.24 8.63 -9.38
N GLN A 389 13.54 9.54 -8.46
CA GLN A 389 13.03 9.50 -7.10
C GLN A 389 11.81 10.41 -7.00
N ILE A 390 10.67 9.87 -6.60
CA ILE A 390 9.39 10.56 -6.49
C ILE A 390 9.15 10.86 -5.01
N ASN A 391 9.19 12.13 -4.66
CA ASN A 391 8.96 12.63 -3.31
C ASN A 391 7.52 13.16 -3.23
N GLN A 392 6.67 12.50 -2.44
CA GLN A 392 5.31 12.98 -2.17
C GLN A 392 5.32 13.75 -0.86
N TYR A 393 4.84 14.99 -0.87
CA TYR A 393 4.69 15.79 0.34
C TYR A 393 3.38 16.55 0.34
N ARG A 394 2.87 16.81 1.54
CA ARG A 394 1.61 17.53 1.74
C ARG A 394 1.92 19.00 2.00
N GLN A 395 1.54 19.88 1.08
CA GLN A 395 1.68 21.33 1.28
C GLN A 395 0.28 21.90 1.50
N GLY A 396 -0.10 22.07 2.78
CA GLY A 396 -1.45 22.51 3.14
C GLY A 396 -2.51 21.45 2.80
N ALA A 397 -3.47 21.79 1.94
CA ALA A 397 -4.55 20.90 1.51
C ALA A 397 -4.29 20.17 0.18
N SER A 398 -3.13 20.40 -0.46
CA SER A 398 -2.75 19.75 -1.72
C SER A 398 -1.62 18.75 -1.49
N ASP A 399 -1.73 17.61 -2.16
CA ASP A 399 -0.61 16.69 -2.33
C ASP A 399 0.27 17.24 -3.47
N SER A 400 1.55 17.40 -3.21
CA SER A 400 2.55 17.88 -4.17
C SER A 400 3.58 16.78 -4.42
N VAL A 401 4.09 16.72 -5.65
CA VAL A 401 5.08 15.73 -6.08
C VAL A 401 6.32 16.47 -6.55
N SER A 402 7.47 16.16 -5.93
CA SER A 402 8.80 16.55 -6.41
C SER A 402 9.50 15.34 -7.00
N VAL A 403 10.27 15.53 -8.08
CA VAL A 403 11.06 14.45 -8.70
C VAL A 403 12.54 14.79 -8.59
N ALA A 404 13.28 14.01 -7.82
CA ALA A 404 14.75 14.06 -7.76
C ALA A 404 15.37 13.01 -8.69
N LYS A 405 16.65 13.21 -9.04
CA LYS A 405 17.40 12.31 -9.94
C LYS A 405 18.71 11.82 -9.31
N PRO A 406 18.66 11.09 -8.17
CA PRO A 406 19.86 10.64 -7.49
C PRO A 406 20.64 9.61 -8.33
N ALA A 407 21.96 9.64 -8.18
CA ALA A 407 22.86 8.62 -8.72
C ALA A 407 22.70 7.32 -7.92
N ARG A 408 22.25 6.25 -8.57
CA ARG A 408 21.83 5.01 -7.89
C ARG A 408 22.39 3.74 -8.52
N PHE A 409 22.74 3.77 -9.80
CA PHE A 409 23.21 2.59 -10.54
C PHE A 409 24.61 2.80 -11.10
N TYR A 410 25.55 1.90 -10.81
CA TYR A 410 26.94 2.04 -11.27
C TYR A 410 27.67 0.69 -11.28
N SER A 411 28.81 0.62 -11.97
CA SER A 411 29.73 -0.51 -11.88
C SER A 411 30.80 -0.22 -10.82
N LYS A 412 30.88 -1.06 -9.78
CA LYS A 412 31.90 -0.90 -8.72
C LYS A 412 33.34 -1.09 -9.19
N LYS A 413 33.54 -1.64 -10.40
CA LYS A 413 34.87 -1.75 -11.03
C LYS A 413 35.46 -0.39 -11.42
N TYR A 414 34.59 0.58 -11.69
CA TYR A 414 34.98 1.88 -12.24
C TYR A 414 34.62 3.02 -11.30
N CYS A 415 33.55 2.87 -10.52
CA CYS A 415 33.00 3.94 -9.71
C CYS A 415 32.88 3.57 -8.22
N ARG A 416 32.94 4.57 -7.34
CA ARG A 416 32.75 4.43 -5.89
C ARG A 416 32.08 5.67 -5.30
N PHE A 417 31.48 5.52 -4.12
CA PHE A 417 31.01 6.68 -3.35
C PHE A 417 32.18 7.46 -2.76
N SER A 418 32.07 8.79 -2.76
CA SER A 418 33.04 9.72 -2.18
C SER A 418 32.34 10.91 -1.55
N GLY A 419 32.82 11.37 -0.39
CA GLY A 419 32.23 12.46 0.40
C GLY A 419 31.46 11.96 1.63
N LYS A 420 31.63 12.61 2.78
CA LYS A 420 31.13 12.08 4.06
C LYS A 420 29.59 12.06 4.18
N ILE A 421 28.88 13.08 3.67
CA ILE A 421 27.42 13.29 3.90
C ILE A 421 26.63 13.52 2.61
N HIS A 422 27.24 14.23 1.65
CA HIS A 422 26.68 14.46 0.33
C HIS A 422 27.46 13.64 -0.69
N GLU A 423 27.46 12.35 -0.43
CA GLU A 423 28.23 11.37 -1.19
C GLU A 423 27.88 11.40 -2.68
N GLN A 424 28.91 11.43 -3.52
CA GLN A 424 28.79 11.36 -4.96
C GLN A 424 29.43 10.08 -5.47
N ILE A 425 28.91 9.56 -6.56
CA ILE A 425 29.53 8.43 -7.26
C ILE A 425 30.55 9.00 -8.24
N LEU A 426 31.83 8.78 -7.95
CA LEU A 426 32.96 9.23 -8.76
C LEU A 426 33.68 8.03 -9.37
N LEU A 427 34.42 8.28 -10.45
CA LEU A 427 35.38 7.32 -10.96
C LEU A 427 36.45 7.01 -9.89
N HIS A 428 37.09 5.85 -10.00
CA HIS A 428 38.21 5.51 -9.13
C HIS A 428 39.38 6.51 -9.25
N SER A 429 39.51 7.21 -10.38
CA SER A 429 40.42 8.34 -10.58
C SER A 429 40.09 9.56 -9.70
N GLY A 430 38.87 9.64 -9.17
CA GLY A 430 38.34 10.81 -8.46
C GLY A 430 37.57 11.79 -9.36
N GLU A 431 37.51 11.53 -10.66
CA GLU A 431 36.81 12.39 -11.62
C GLU A 431 35.29 12.13 -11.63
N ALA A 432 34.53 13.17 -11.99
CA ALA A 432 33.11 13.03 -12.22
C ALA A 432 32.83 12.17 -13.46
N SER A 433 31.76 11.39 -13.39
CA SER A 433 31.32 10.52 -14.48
C SER A 433 30.07 11.10 -15.18
N SER A 434 29.92 10.83 -16.48
CA SER A 434 28.69 11.15 -17.21
C SER A 434 27.51 10.37 -16.64
N ARG A 435 26.31 10.94 -16.79
CA ARG A 435 25.08 10.39 -16.21
C ARG A 435 24.07 10.01 -17.29
N TYR A 436 23.36 8.91 -17.07
CA TYR A 436 22.26 8.48 -17.94
C TYR A 436 21.06 8.02 -17.12
N LEU A 437 19.85 8.17 -17.69
CA LEU A 437 18.61 7.79 -17.03
C LEU A 437 18.46 6.27 -16.99
N THR A 438 18.10 5.73 -15.82
CA THR A 438 17.81 4.31 -15.61
C THR A 438 16.30 4.05 -15.63
N PRO A 439 15.86 2.79 -15.81
CA PRO A 439 14.45 2.44 -15.67
C PRO A 439 13.95 2.46 -14.21
N PHE A 440 14.84 2.69 -13.23
CA PHE A 440 14.47 2.63 -11.82
C PHE A 440 13.69 3.89 -11.40
N ARG A 441 12.51 3.64 -10.83
CA ARG A 441 11.63 4.66 -10.26
C ARG A 441 11.36 4.32 -8.80
N LEU A 442 11.74 5.22 -7.92
CA LEU A 442 11.76 5.02 -6.47
C LEU A 442 10.81 6.02 -5.81
N LEU A 443 9.72 5.53 -5.25
CA LEU A 443 8.84 6.33 -4.39
C LEU A 443 9.48 6.46 -3.01
N HIS A 444 9.81 7.68 -2.61
CA HIS A 444 10.43 7.94 -1.32
C HIS A 444 9.36 8.18 -0.26
N LEU A 445 9.29 7.29 0.73
CA LEU A 445 8.32 7.26 1.82
C LEU A 445 8.69 8.17 3.00
N GLY A 446 9.93 8.65 3.04
CA GLY A 446 10.40 9.53 4.10
C GLY A 446 9.43 10.72 4.23
N TYR A 447 8.97 11.00 5.46
CA TYR A 447 8.14 12.18 5.70
C TYR A 447 8.98 13.42 5.37
N TYR A 448 8.70 14.04 4.23
CA TYR A 448 9.05 15.43 3.99
C TYR A 448 8.22 16.26 4.96
N GLY A 449 8.88 16.74 6.00
CA GLY A 449 8.29 17.58 7.03
C GLY A 449 9.39 18.37 7.72
N PRO A 450 9.11 19.62 8.16
CA PRO A 450 10.11 20.48 8.76
C PRO A 450 10.87 19.82 9.94
N GLU A 451 10.20 18.97 10.73
CA GLU A 451 10.82 18.30 11.86
C GLU A 451 11.86 17.24 11.46
N MET A 452 11.63 16.52 10.36
CA MET A 452 12.57 15.51 9.86
C MET A 452 13.79 16.16 9.20
N GLU A 453 13.56 17.22 8.41
CA GLU A 453 14.66 18.02 7.85
C GLU A 453 15.50 18.64 8.96
N LYS A 454 14.87 19.13 10.03
CA LYS A 454 15.56 19.62 11.22
C LYS A 454 16.44 18.54 11.86
N LYS A 455 15.92 17.33 12.10
CA LYS A 455 16.71 16.21 12.67
C LYS A 455 17.87 15.79 11.76
N LYS A 456 17.63 15.74 10.44
CA LYS A 456 18.68 15.45 9.44
C LYS A 456 19.77 16.54 9.47
N ALA A 457 19.38 17.81 9.54
CA ALA A 457 20.31 18.93 9.64
C ALA A 457 21.10 18.91 10.95
N GLU A 458 20.45 18.74 12.10
CA GLU A 458 21.09 18.64 13.42
C GLU A 458 22.15 17.53 13.46
N ARG A 459 21.87 16.39 12.81
CA ARG A 459 22.83 15.28 12.65
C ARG A 459 23.99 15.63 11.70
N ASN A 460 23.70 16.31 10.59
CA ASN A 460 24.69 16.55 9.54
C ASN A 460 25.62 17.74 9.84
N ILE A 461 25.19 18.74 10.63
CA ILE A 461 25.98 19.95 10.93
C ILE A 461 27.36 19.62 11.53
N PRO A 462 27.49 18.81 12.61
CA PRO A 462 28.81 18.51 13.18
C PRO A 462 29.76 17.88 12.17
N LEU A 463 29.23 17.03 11.29
CA LEU A 463 29.98 16.34 10.27
C LEU A 463 30.44 17.28 9.15
N LEU A 464 29.60 18.24 8.74
CA LEU A 464 29.96 19.27 7.77
C LEU A 464 31.02 20.24 8.33
N LEU A 465 30.93 20.58 9.63
CA LEU A 465 31.94 21.40 10.30
C LEU A 465 33.29 20.68 10.36
N GLN A 466 33.29 19.39 10.68
CA GLN A 466 34.50 18.57 10.63
C GLN A 466 35.06 18.46 9.21
N ASP A 467 34.22 18.32 8.19
CA ASP A 467 34.63 18.30 6.78
C ASP A 467 35.29 19.62 6.36
N LEU A 468 34.73 20.75 6.80
CA LEU A 468 35.30 22.09 6.61
C LEU A 468 36.67 22.24 7.29
N GLU A 469 36.84 21.70 8.49
CA GLU A 469 38.10 21.73 9.23
C GLU A 469 39.20 20.86 8.56
N GLU A 470 38.84 19.67 8.08
CA GLU A 470 39.78 18.71 7.51
C GLU A 470 40.16 19.02 6.05
N ASN A 471 39.18 19.35 5.22
CA ASN A 471 39.36 19.52 3.77
C ASN A 471 39.44 20.98 3.34
N GLY A 472 39.18 21.91 4.26
CA GLY A 472 39.20 23.35 4.01
C GLY A 472 37.93 23.88 3.32
N PRO A 473 37.89 25.21 3.09
CA PRO A 473 36.72 25.88 2.56
C PRO A 473 36.43 25.49 1.11
N SER A 474 35.16 25.18 0.83
CA SER A 474 34.65 25.05 -0.54
C SER A 474 33.25 25.64 -0.66
N PRO A 475 32.85 26.15 -1.84
CA PRO A 475 31.52 26.74 -2.02
C PRO A 475 30.40 25.73 -1.71
N TYR A 476 30.65 24.45 -2.03
CA TYR A 476 29.68 23.39 -1.79
C TYR A 476 29.51 23.07 -0.30
N ILE A 477 30.60 22.99 0.49
CA ILE A 477 30.51 22.76 1.94
C ILE A 477 29.76 23.93 2.61
N TYR A 478 30.05 25.16 2.21
CA TYR A 478 29.36 26.34 2.72
C TYR A 478 27.87 26.38 2.34
N TYR A 479 27.53 26.03 1.11
CA TYR A 479 26.13 25.84 0.71
C TYR A 479 25.40 24.81 1.59
N GLN A 480 26.02 23.66 1.86
CA GLN A 480 25.40 22.61 2.68
C GLN A 480 25.26 23.04 4.15
N LEU A 481 26.26 23.71 4.72
CA LEU A 481 26.17 24.29 6.06
C LEU A 481 25.07 25.34 6.13
N GLY A 482 25.02 26.26 5.16
CA GLY A 482 23.99 27.28 5.06
C GLY A 482 22.58 26.68 5.04
N LYS A 483 22.35 25.67 4.18
CA LYS A 483 21.05 24.96 4.14
C LYS A 483 20.74 24.24 5.44
N ALA A 484 21.71 23.57 6.05
CA ALA A 484 21.47 22.85 7.30
C ALA A 484 21.10 23.82 8.44
N PHE A 485 21.80 24.96 8.57
CA PHE A 485 21.45 26.00 9.53
C PHE A 485 20.09 26.65 9.24
N TYR A 486 19.77 26.86 7.95
CA TYR A 486 18.44 27.33 7.53
C TYR A 486 17.33 26.37 7.97
N SER A 487 17.51 25.05 7.78
CA SER A 487 16.53 24.03 8.19
C SER A 487 16.29 23.98 9.70
N ILE A 488 17.27 24.36 10.52
CA ILE A 488 17.12 24.47 11.99
C ILE A 488 16.71 25.87 12.46
N LYS A 489 16.46 26.80 11.52
CA LYS A 489 16.08 28.21 11.73
C LYS A 489 17.13 29.05 12.46
N ASP A 490 18.40 28.68 12.34
CA ASP A 490 19.54 29.51 12.78
C ASP A 490 19.97 30.34 11.56
N PHE A 491 19.17 31.37 11.26
CA PHE A 491 19.30 32.15 10.04
C PHE A 491 20.58 33.00 10.03
N GLU A 492 21.06 33.42 11.20
CA GLU A 492 22.32 34.17 11.34
C GLU A 492 23.52 33.34 10.86
N LYS A 493 23.62 32.08 11.30
CA LYS A 493 24.69 31.20 10.79
C LYS A 493 24.46 30.79 9.34
N ALA A 494 23.21 30.54 8.96
CA ALA A 494 22.88 30.22 7.57
C ALA A 494 23.40 31.32 6.64
N LEU A 495 23.12 32.59 6.98
CA LEU A 495 23.58 33.75 6.24
C LEU A 495 25.10 33.81 6.17
N ALA A 496 25.79 33.65 7.31
CA ALA A 496 27.26 33.71 7.36
C ALA A 496 27.93 32.64 6.46
N TYR A 497 27.38 31.42 6.42
CA TYR A 497 27.90 30.37 5.55
C TYR A 497 27.56 30.62 4.07
N PHE A 498 26.34 31.06 3.75
CA PHE A 498 26.01 31.43 2.38
C PHE A 498 26.87 32.58 1.86
N ASP A 499 27.11 33.61 2.67
CA ASP A 499 28.02 34.73 2.34
C ASP A 499 29.46 34.24 2.10
N SER A 500 29.94 33.34 2.95
CA SER A 500 31.24 32.68 2.76
C SER A 500 31.31 31.85 1.47
N GLY A 501 30.21 31.21 1.07
CA GLY A 501 30.11 30.45 -0.19
C GLY A 501 30.04 31.34 -1.43
N LEU A 502 29.25 32.41 -1.39
CA LEU A 502 29.02 33.34 -2.50
C LEU A 502 30.18 34.32 -2.72
N SER A 503 31.05 34.50 -1.74
CA SER A 503 32.30 35.26 -1.88
C SER A 503 33.43 34.51 -2.59
N MET A 504 33.23 33.21 -2.88
CA MET A 504 34.15 32.38 -3.65
C MET A 504 33.83 32.40 -5.15
N ASP A 505 34.77 31.97 -5.99
CA ASP A 505 34.52 31.77 -7.42
C ASP A 505 33.58 30.57 -7.62
N VAL A 506 32.39 30.82 -8.18
CA VAL A 506 31.32 29.84 -8.37
C VAL A 506 30.76 29.92 -9.78
N ASP A 507 30.43 28.77 -10.35
CA ASP A 507 29.77 28.68 -11.66
C ASP A 507 28.24 28.82 -11.48
N PRO A 508 27.61 29.90 -11.98
CA PRO A 508 26.17 30.15 -11.83
C PRO A 508 25.28 29.10 -12.51
N SER A 509 25.83 28.32 -13.44
CA SER A 509 25.09 27.26 -14.12
C SER A 509 24.85 26.02 -13.24
N LEU A 510 25.55 25.91 -12.11
CA LEU A 510 25.41 24.78 -11.21
C LEU A 510 24.16 24.93 -10.33
N SER A 511 23.33 23.89 -10.30
CA SER A 511 22.07 23.88 -9.53
C SER A 511 22.24 24.20 -8.04
N TYR A 512 23.34 23.78 -7.40
CA TYR A 512 23.56 24.12 -5.99
C TYR A 512 23.85 25.62 -5.79
N VAL A 513 24.43 26.30 -6.79
CA VAL A 513 24.72 27.75 -6.74
C VAL A 513 23.43 28.54 -6.91
N GLN A 514 22.56 28.12 -7.85
CA GLN A 514 21.21 28.70 -8.00
C GLN A 514 20.43 28.62 -6.69
N GLN A 515 20.35 27.43 -6.09
CA GLN A 515 19.71 27.24 -4.79
C GLN A 515 20.40 28.00 -3.66
N MET A 516 21.73 28.16 -3.70
CA MET A 516 22.48 28.93 -2.70
C MET A 516 22.06 30.41 -2.72
N VAL A 517 21.98 31.02 -3.91
CA VAL A 517 21.55 32.42 -4.09
C VAL A 517 20.10 32.62 -3.65
N GLU A 518 19.21 31.71 -4.04
CA GLU A 518 17.81 31.78 -3.67
C GLU A 518 17.61 31.65 -2.15
N THR A 519 18.26 30.65 -1.53
CA THR A 519 18.16 30.43 -0.09
C THR A 519 18.83 31.56 0.69
N TYR A 520 19.92 32.15 0.18
CA TYR A 520 20.55 33.35 0.74
C TYR A 520 19.55 34.52 0.78
N GLY A 521 18.84 34.80 -0.31
CA GLY A 521 17.82 35.86 -0.34
C GLY A 521 16.67 35.61 0.62
N TYR A 522 16.14 34.38 0.69
CA TYR A 522 15.14 34.03 1.71
C TYR A 522 15.69 34.18 3.14
N THR A 523 16.96 33.85 3.37
CA THR A 523 17.60 34.00 4.69
C THR A 523 17.66 35.47 5.11
N LEU A 524 18.03 36.38 4.20
CA LEU A 524 18.00 37.83 4.45
C LEU A 524 16.59 38.30 4.82
N LEU A 525 15.56 37.83 4.10
CA LEU A 525 14.17 38.17 4.38
C LEU A 525 13.69 37.68 5.75
N GLU A 526 14.06 36.46 6.16
CA GLU A 526 13.74 35.91 7.48
C GLU A 526 14.43 36.67 8.63
N LEU A 527 15.62 37.21 8.39
CA LEU A 527 16.34 38.08 9.33
C LEU A 527 15.81 39.53 9.34
N GLY A 528 14.84 39.86 8.47
CA GLY A 528 14.32 41.22 8.31
C GLY A 528 15.29 42.18 7.61
N GLN A 529 16.36 41.67 7.00
CA GLN A 529 17.35 42.42 6.23
C GLN A 529 16.86 42.66 4.80
N THR A 530 15.72 43.34 4.68
CA THR A 530 15.02 43.51 3.40
C THR A 530 15.77 44.45 2.46
N GLU A 531 16.44 45.48 2.99
CA GLU A 531 17.22 46.42 2.18
C GLU A 531 18.48 45.74 1.62
N GLU A 532 19.17 44.93 2.42
CA GLU A 532 20.31 44.14 1.96
C GLU A 532 19.90 43.12 0.89
N ALA A 533 18.70 42.55 0.97
CA ALA A 533 18.18 41.63 -0.04
C ALA A 533 18.01 42.27 -1.42
N LEU A 534 17.83 43.61 -1.52
CA LEU A 534 17.83 44.32 -2.80
C LEU A 534 19.19 44.20 -3.52
N GLY A 535 20.28 43.92 -2.80
CA GLY A 535 21.59 43.68 -3.41
C GLY A 535 21.60 42.54 -4.43
N LEU A 536 20.62 41.61 -4.39
CA LEU A 536 20.46 40.57 -5.40
C LEU A 536 20.11 41.09 -6.80
N GLU A 537 19.71 42.36 -6.94
CA GLU A 537 19.63 43.03 -8.25
C GLU A 537 20.96 42.97 -9.01
N GLY A 538 22.09 42.98 -8.30
CA GLY A 538 23.43 42.89 -8.90
C GLY A 538 23.69 41.56 -9.64
N VAL A 539 22.91 40.51 -9.35
CA VAL A 539 23.01 39.20 -10.02
C VAL A 539 21.76 38.85 -10.83
N TYR A 540 20.84 39.81 -11.01
CA TYR A 540 19.53 39.57 -11.61
C TYR A 540 19.61 38.98 -13.02
N ASP A 541 20.44 39.55 -13.90
CA ASP A 541 20.59 39.07 -15.29
C ASP A 541 21.12 37.64 -15.36
N THR A 542 21.83 37.18 -14.33
CA THR A 542 22.41 35.82 -14.27
C THR A 542 21.35 34.79 -13.87
N PHE A 543 20.52 35.09 -12.87
CA PHE A 543 19.61 34.12 -12.27
C PHE A 543 18.14 34.28 -12.67
N SER A 544 17.76 35.40 -13.32
CA SER A 544 16.37 35.66 -13.75
C SER A 544 15.86 34.78 -14.91
N VAL A 545 16.65 33.77 -15.30
CA VAL A 545 16.25 32.66 -16.18
C VAL A 545 15.58 31.51 -15.42
N HIS A 546 15.44 31.62 -14.10
CA HIS A 546 14.75 30.65 -13.23
C HIS A 546 13.52 31.28 -12.57
N ALA A 547 12.41 30.55 -12.55
CA ALA A 547 11.15 31.03 -11.97
C ALA A 547 11.28 31.34 -10.47
N ASP A 548 12.00 30.50 -9.73
CA ASP A 548 12.21 30.58 -8.29
C ASP A 548 12.97 31.85 -7.87
N PHE A 549 14.05 32.19 -8.59
CA PHE A 549 14.77 33.45 -8.38
C PHE A 549 13.93 34.68 -8.73
N VAL A 550 13.21 34.66 -9.86
CA VAL A 550 12.31 35.77 -10.28
C VAL A 550 11.22 35.99 -9.23
N PHE A 551 10.63 34.91 -8.71
CA PHE A 551 9.64 34.98 -7.64
C PHE A 551 10.21 35.54 -6.33
N LEU A 552 11.42 35.11 -5.96
CA LEU A 552 12.14 35.67 -4.81
C LEU A 552 12.34 37.18 -4.95
N MET A 553 12.75 37.67 -6.13
CA MET A 553 12.85 39.11 -6.40
C MET A 553 11.51 39.82 -6.24
N GLY A 554 10.41 39.21 -6.67
CA GLY A 554 9.07 39.73 -6.40
C GLY A 554 8.76 39.88 -4.91
N ILE A 555 9.15 38.91 -4.07
CA ILE A 555 9.00 39.01 -2.61
C ILE A 555 9.91 40.11 -2.03
N ILE A 556 11.15 40.21 -2.48
CA ILE A 556 12.11 41.24 -2.04
C ILE A 556 11.56 42.64 -2.36
N TYR A 557 11.09 42.87 -3.58
CA TYR A 557 10.46 44.13 -3.97
C TYR A 557 9.20 44.43 -3.16
N MET A 558 8.36 43.42 -2.92
CA MET A 558 7.16 43.59 -2.10
C MET A 558 7.51 44.01 -0.66
N ARG A 559 8.55 43.40 -0.07
CA ARG A 559 9.01 43.71 1.31
C ARG A 559 9.65 45.08 1.43
N ASN A 560 10.22 45.60 0.34
CA ASN A 560 10.75 46.96 0.25
C ASN A 560 9.72 48.01 -0.22
N GLY A 561 8.44 47.62 -0.36
CA GLY A 561 7.37 48.54 -0.78
C GLY A 561 7.39 48.91 -2.27
N MET A 562 8.20 48.23 -3.09
CA MET A 562 8.29 48.41 -4.54
C MET A 562 7.19 47.60 -5.23
N PHE A 563 5.93 47.93 -4.96
CA PHE A 563 4.78 47.08 -5.31
C PHE A 563 4.62 46.83 -6.81
N GLN A 564 4.89 47.81 -7.67
CA GLN A 564 4.79 47.59 -9.13
C GLN A 564 5.87 46.63 -9.62
N ALA A 565 7.13 46.81 -9.19
CA ALA A 565 8.21 45.90 -9.52
C ALA A 565 7.92 44.48 -9.01
N ALA A 566 7.35 44.35 -7.80
CA ALA A 566 6.93 43.07 -7.26
C ALA A 566 5.88 42.39 -8.14
N ILE A 567 4.86 43.13 -8.61
CA ILE A 567 3.84 42.60 -9.52
C ILE A 567 4.50 42.13 -10.83
N ASP A 568 5.37 42.95 -11.41
CA ASP A 568 6.04 42.63 -12.68
C ASP A 568 6.85 41.32 -12.57
N GLU A 569 7.58 41.13 -11.45
CA GLU A 569 8.33 39.89 -11.19
C GLU A 569 7.41 38.69 -10.96
N PHE A 570 6.32 38.81 -10.20
CA PHE A 570 5.37 37.70 -10.04
C PHE A 570 4.69 37.32 -11.37
N GLU A 571 4.37 38.30 -12.22
CA GLU A 571 3.84 38.03 -13.56
C GLU A 571 4.87 37.34 -14.45
N LYS A 572 6.15 37.74 -14.36
CA LYS A 572 7.26 37.09 -15.06
C LYS A 572 7.46 35.66 -14.57
N ALA A 573 7.47 35.41 -13.26
CA ALA A 573 7.59 34.07 -12.68
C ALA A 573 6.47 33.14 -13.18
N ALA A 574 5.24 33.65 -13.27
CA ALA A 574 4.08 32.90 -13.77
C ALA A 574 4.12 32.53 -15.26
N GLN A 575 5.09 33.06 -16.04
CA GLN A 575 5.27 32.74 -17.46
C GLN A 575 6.25 31.59 -17.71
N PHE A 576 6.99 31.15 -16.69
CA PHE A 576 7.93 30.03 -16.82
C PHE A 576 7.21 28.69 -16.95
N SER A 577 7.73 27.81 -17.82
CA SER A 577 7.21 26.45 -18.00
C SER A 577 7.57 25.50 -16.85
N GLU A 578 8.70 25.75 -16.17
CA GLU A 578 9.22 24.91 -15.10
C GLU A 578 9.61 25.78 -13.89
N ALA A 579 9.46 25.23 -12.69
CA ALA A 579 9.89 25.81 -11.41
C ALA A 579 10.27 24.67 -10.46
N ASP A 580 11.25 24.92 -9.58
CA ASP A 580 11.67 23.95 -8.57
C ASP A 580 10.66 23.88 -7.42
N VAL A 581 10.12 25.03 -7.00
CA VAL A 581 9.08 25.12 -5.97
C VAL A 581 7.69 25.14 -6.61
N TYR A 582 6.90 24.12 -6.27
CA TYR A 582 5.54 23.98 -6.78
C TYR A 582 4.68 25.23 -6.52
N GLY A 583 4.10 25.78 -7.58
CA GLY A 583 3.21 26.92 -7.52
C GLY A 583 3.87 28.27 -7.76
N VAL A 584 5.21 28.35 -7.72
CA VAL A 584 5.94 29.60 -7.98
C VAL A 584 5.62 30.14 -9.37
N ASN A 585 5.67 29.31 -10.40
CA ASN A 585 5.28 29.69 -11.77
C ASN A 585 3.76 29.68 -12.02
N GLY A 586 2.94 29.86 -10.98
CA GLY A 586 1.49 29.83 -11.09
C GLY A 586 0.77 30.46 -9.90
N PHE A 587 0.08 29.63 -9.11
CA PHE A 587 -0.85 30.12 -8.09
C PHE A 587 -0.19 30.94 -6.97
N LEU A 588 1.08 30.69 -6.59
CA LEU A 588 1.77 31.50 -5.59
C LEU A 588 2.08 32.91 -6.11
N SER A 589 2.50 33.03 -7.37
CA SER A 589 2.71 34.33 -8.01
C SER A 589 1.42 35.13 -8.08
N TYR A 590 0.34 34.52 -8.57
CA TYR A 590 -0.96 35.21 -8.63
C TYR A 590 -1.50 35.55 -7.24
N TYR A 591 -1.28 34.71 -6.24
CA TYR A 591 -1.71 34.99 -4.87
C TYR A 591 -1.02 36.25 -4.32
N ASN A 592 0.30 36.38 -4.49
CA ASN A 592 1.04 37.55 -4.00
C ASN A 592 0.62 38.84 -4.72
N ILE A 593 0.34 38.80 -6.03
CA ILE A 593 -0.24 39.95 -6.75
C ILE A 593 -1.61 40.32 -6.17
N GLY A 594 -2.45 39.32 -5.88
CA GLY A 594 -3.74 39.53 -5.22
C GLY A 594 -3.61 40.23 -3.87
N VAL A 595 -2.65 39.81 -3.05
CA VAL A 595 -2.34 40.41 -1.74
C VAL A 595 -1.91 41.87 -1.90
N ILE A 596 -1.04 42.19 -2.87
CA ILE A 596 -0.61 43.58 -3.14
C ILE A 596 -1.82 44.45 -3.49
N TYR A 597 -2.68 44.01 -4.41
CA TYR A 597 -3.86 44.78 -4.80
C TYR A 597 -4.87 44.92 -3.66
N GLU A 598 -5.03 43.90 -2.83
CA GLU A 598 -5.93 43.96 -1.68
C GLU A 598 -5.43 44.99 -0.66
N CYS A 599 -4.14 44.97 -0.33
CA CYS A 599 -3.50 45.96 0.54
C CYS A 599 -3.60 47.38 -0.02
N ALA A 600 -3.59 47.54 -1.35
CA ALA A 600 -3.78 48.83 -2.03
C ALA A 600 -5.25 49.29 -2.12
N GLY A 601 -6.21 48.50 -1.62
CA GLY A 601 -7.64 48.79 -1.69
C GLY A 601 -8.26 48.55 -3.08
N LEU A 602 -7.53 47.94 -4.01
CA LEU A 602 -7.96 47.62 -5.37
C LEU A 602 -8.66 46.25 -5.41
N ILE A 603 -9.77 46.15 -4.69
CA ILE A 603 -10.44 44.87 -4.38
C ILE A 603 -10.83 44.08 -5.64
N ASN A 604 -11.33 44.74 -6.69
CA ASN A 604 -11.70 44.05 -7.93
C ASN A 604 -10.51 43.39 -8.62
N GLN A 605 -9.34 44.04 -8.58
CA GLN A 605 -8.10 43.48 -9.13
C GLN A 605 -7.61 42.33 -8.24
N ALA A 606 -7.64 42.50 -6.93
CA ALA A 606 -7.27 41.45 -5.98
C ALA A 606 -8.07 40.15 -6.21
N VAL A 607 -9.40 40.25 -6.29
CA VAL A 607 -10.29 39.09 -6.56
C VAL A 607 -9.99 38.45 -7.92
N SER A 608 -9.68 39.24 -8.94
CA SER A 608 -9.30 38.71 -10.26
C SER A 608 -8.06 37.81 -10.19
N TYR A 609 -7.03 38.23 -9.45
CA TYR A 609 -5.81 37.43 -9.28
C TYR A 609 -6.00 36.24 -8.32
N TYR A 610 -6.78 36.39 -7.25
CA TYR A 610 -7.14 35.25 -6.40
C TYR A 610 -7.87 34.15 -7.18
N LYS A 611 -8.74 34.50 -8.13
CA LYS A 611 -9.39 33.51 -9.01
C LYS A 611 -8.41 32.76 -9.91
N LYS A 612 -7.30 33.38 -10.34
CA LYS A 612 -6.25 32.70 -11.12
C LYS A 612 -5.50 31.63 -10.30
N CYS A 613 -5.63 31.64 -8.97
CA CYS A 613 -4.99 30.66 -8.09
C CYS A 613 -5.70 29.29 -8.06
N GLY A 614 -6.86 29.15 -8.73
CA GLY A 614 -7.62 27.90 -8.79
C GLY A 614 -8.09 27.44 -7.41
N ASP A 615 -7.71 26.21 -7.02
CA ASP A 615 -8.12 25.59 -5.77
C ASP A 615 -7.24 25.95 -4.55
N TYR A 616 -6.30 26.89 -4.71
CA TYR A 616 -5.40 27.30 -3.64
C TYR A 616 -6.17 27.81 -2.39
N PRO A 617 -6.07 27.16 -1.23
CA PRO A 617 -6.95 27.43 -0.08
C PRO A 617 -6.90 28.87 0.43
N LEU A 618 -5.71 29.48 0.51
CA LEU A 618 -5.58 30.86 1.00
C LEU A 618 -6.27 31.85 0.07
N ALA A 619 -6.19 31.66 -1.26
CA ALA A 619 -6.88 32.52 -2.20
C ALA A 619 -8.41 32.44 -2.05
N LYS A 620 -8.95 31.24 -1.84
CA LYS A 620 -10.39 31.04 -1.56
C LYS A 620 -10.81 31.74 -0.28
N GLU A 621 -10.03 31.58 0.80
CA GLU A 621 -10.30 32.25 2.08
C GLU A 621 -10.30 33.77 1.94
N ARG A 622 -9.40 34.35 1.14
CA ARG A 622 -9.39 35.80 0.85
C ARG A 622 -10.63 36.22 0.07
N ILE A 623 -11.02 35.48 -0.97
CA ILE A 623 -12.25 35.77 -1.75
C ILE A 623 -13.49 35.73 -0.85
N ASP A 624 -13.60 34.72 0.01
CA ASP A 624 -14.74 34.55 0.93
C ASP A 624 -14.80 35.65 2.01
N LYS A 625 -13.66 36.23 2.40
CA LYS A 625 -13.61 37.39 3.32
C LYS A 625 -13.94 38.72 2.66
N ILE A 626 -13.71 38.83 1.35
CA ILE A 626 -13.97 40.04 0.56
C ILE A 626 -15.45 40.13 0.16
N ASN A 627 -16.07 38.99 -0.15
CA ASN A 627 -17.50 38.87 -0.44
C ASN A 627 -18.34 38.99 0.84
#